data_AF-A0AAE2YCU6-F1
#
_entry.id   AF-A0AAE2YCU6-F1
#
_cell.length_a   1.000
_cell.length_b   1.000
_cell.length_c   1.000
_cell.angle_alpha   90.00
_cell.angle_beta   90.00
_cell.angle_gamma   90.00
#
_symmetry.space_group_name_H-M   'P 1'
#
loop_
_entity.id
_entity.type
_entity.pdbx_description
1 polymer ?
#
loop_
_entity_poly.entity_id
_entity_poly.type
_entity_poly.pdbx_seq_one_letter_code
_entity_poly.pdbx_strand_id
1 'polypeptide(L)'
;MSKYKGYAPGSEFLAYPTLEVDDIEYDFFRKESSSLGQSLVENKKGRIVIRWEFEFYQKFLKAVEKKYGNIWANNVEAAVRAAVEDWIKKVGEK
;
A
#
# COMPACT_ATOMS: atom_id res chain seq x y z
N MET A 1 12.47 -29.67 0.52
CA MET A 1 12.27 -29.57 -0.93
C MET A 1 11.35 -28.39 -1.22
N SER A 2 11.83 -27.45 -2.05
CA SER A 2 11.31 -26.10 -2.32
C SER A 2 9.92 -26.07 -2.96
N LYS A 3 9.09 -25.04 -2.66
CA LYS A 3 8.00 -24.60 -3.57
C LYS A 3 7.50 -23.15 -3.48
N TYR A 4 8.17 -22.23 -2.79
CA TYR A 4 7.96 -20.79 -3.03
C TYR A 4 9.21 -20.14 -3.63
N LYS A 5 9.76 -20.79 -4.67
CA LYS A 5 10.68 -20.12 -5.58
C LYS A 5 9.86 -19.38 -6.64
N GLY A 6 9.83 -18.04 -6.56
CA GLY A 6 9.67 -17.20 -7.76
C GLY A 6 8.29 -16.61 -8.07
N TYR A 7 7.35 -16.50 -7.12
CA TYR A 7 6.11 -15.75 -7.37
C TYR A 7 5.82 -14.83 -6.18
N ALA A 8 6.10 -13.53 -6.33
CA ALA A 8 5.40 -12.54 -5.51
C ALA A 8 3.96 -12.51 -6.04
N PRO A 9 2.94 -12.93 -5.27
CA PRO A 9 1.61 -13.04 -5.82
C PRO A 9 1.09 -11.65 -6.16
N GLY A 10 0.84 -11.42 -7.44
CA GLY A 10 0.15 -10.24 -7.90
C GLY A 10 -1.23 -10.17 -7.26
N SER A 11 -1.48 -9.10 -6.54
CA SER A 11 -2.79 -8.45 -6.41
C SER A 11 -4.02 -9.25 -5.93
N GLU A 12 -3.91 -10.43 -5.33
CA GLU A 12 -5.08 -11.21 -4.88
C GLU A 12 -4.83 -11.95 -3.57
N PHE A 13 -5.04 -11.29 -2.42
CA PHE A 13 -5.25 -12.01 -1.15
C PHE A 13 -6.44 -11.42 -0.39
N LEU A 14 -7.38 -12.31 -0.03
CA LEU A 14 -8.57 -12.04 0.80
C LEU A 14 -8.23 -11.88 2.29
N ALA A 15 -7.04 -12.28 2.74
CA ALA A 15 -6.48 -11.96 4.04
C ALA A 15 -4.94 -12.04 3.95
N TYR A 16 -4.25 -11.06 4.52
CA TYR A 16 -2.79 -11.05 4.58
C TYR A 16 -2.32 -12.05 5.64
N PRO A 17 -1.44 -13.02 5.33
CA PRO A 17 -0.75 -13.78 6.37
C PRO A 17 0.03 -12.79 7.24
N THR A 18 -0.10 -12.91 8.55
CA THR A 18 0.60 -12.06 9.52
C THR A 18 2.09 -12.46 9.55
N LEU A 19 2.84 -12.09 8.50
CA LEU A 19 4.30 -12.29 8.47
C LEU A 19 4.95 -11.69 9.72
N GLU A 20 5.67 -12.48 10.48
CA GLU A 20 6.48 -12.05 11.61
C GLU A 20 7.92 -11.76 11.14
N VAL A 21 8.72 -11.09 11.96
CA VAL A 21 10.13 -10.83 11.61
C VAL A 21 10.90 -12.14 11.42
N ASP A 22 10.51 -13.18 12.16
CA ASP A 22 11.11 -14.51 12.08
C ASP A 22 10.82 -15.22 10.74
N ASP A 23 9.77 -14.81 10.03
CA ASP A 23 9.44 -15.31 8.69
C ASP A 23 10.37 -14.74 7.59
N ILE A 24 11.23 -13.76 7.91
CA ILE A 24 12.19 -13.20 6.97
C ILE A 24 13.38 -14.15 6.79
N GLU A 25 13.55 -14.70 5.59
CA GLU A 25 14.59 -15.69 5.27
C GLU A 25 16.03 -15.15 5.49
N TYR A 26 16.25 -13.86 5.29
CA TYR A 26 17.58 -13.25 5.34
C TYR A 26 17.96 -12.79 6.74
N ASP A 27 19.03 -13.37 7.29
CA ASP A 27 19.59 -13.03 8.60
C ASP A 27 19.97 -11.55 8.74
N PHE A 28 20.37 -10.89 7.65
CA PHE A 28 20.65 -9.44 7.67
C PHE A 28 19.44 -8.66 8.18
N PHE A 29 18.24 -8.89 7.65
CA PHE A 29 17.04 -8.17 8.06
C PHE A 29 16.48 -8.62 9.42
N ARG A 30 16.83 -9.83 9.89
CA ARG A 30 16.44 -10.32 11.23
C ARG A 30 17.38 -9.85 12.34
N LYS A 31 18.69 -9.81 12.06
CA LYS A 31 19.73 -9.67 13.09
C LYS A 31 20.54 -8.38 12.97
N GLU A 32 20.95 -8.02 11.76
CA GLU A 32 21.86 -6.88 11.54
C GLU A 32 21.12 -5.57 11.27
N SER A 33 19.92 -5.67 10.69
CA SER A 33 19.06 -4.56 10.32
C SER A 33 17.61 -4.84 10.71
N SER A 34 17.43 -5.23 11.98
CA SER A 34 16.13 -5.59 12.56
C SER A 34 15.08 -4.47 12.41
N SER A 35 15.49 -3.21 12.46
CA SER A 35 14.60 -2.06 12.22
C SER A 35 14.06 -2.01 10.78
N LEU A 36 14.86 -2.40 9.78
CA LEU A 36 14.40 -2.54 8.40
C LEU A 36 13.51 -3.78 8.23
N GLY A 37 13.86 -4.91 8.86
CA GLY A 37 13.03 -6.11 8.87
C GLY A 37 11.66 -5.86 9.50
N GLN A 38 11.63 -5.15 10.62
CA GLN A 38 10.40 -4.75 11.30
C GLN A 38 9.57 -3.78 10.46
N SER A 39 10.20 -2.81 9.77
CA SER A 39 9.53 -1.95 8.80
C SER A 39 8.87 -2.74 7.67
N LEU A 40 9.46 -3.85 7.19
CA LEU A 40 8.86 -4.71 6.16
C LEU A 40 7.60 -5.44 6.67
N VAL A 41 7.59 -5.82 7.95
CA VAL A 41 6.46 -6.50 8.61
C VAL A 41 5.34 -5.52 8.98
N GLU A 42 5.69 -4.32 9.44
CA GLU A 42 4.75 -3.30 9.89
C GLU A 42 4.16 -2.51 8.72
N ASN A 43 4.94 -2.26 7.66
CA ASN A 43 4.48 -1.59 6.45
C ASN A 43 3.85 -2.55 5.44
N LYS A 44 3.09 -3.56 5.90
CA LYS A 44 2.13 -4.35 5.09
C LYS A 44 0.99 -3.48 4.59
N LYS A 45 1.32 -2.39 3.90
CA LYS A 45 0.35 -1.52 3.24
C LYS A 45 -0.23 -2.33 2.10
N GLY A 46 -1.46 -2.81 2.29
CA GLY A 46 -2.20 -3.44 1.21
C GLY A 46 -2.28 -2.46 0.05
N ARG A 47 -1.83 -2.88 -1.14
CA ARG A 47 -1.84 -2.05 -2.33
C ARG A 47 -3.16 -2.24 -3.04
N ILE A 48 -3.95 -1.18 -3.12
CA ILE A 48 -5.15 -1.14 -3.96
C ILE A 48 -4.72 -0.60 -5.32
N VAL A 49 -4.79 -1.44 -6.36
CA VAL A 49 -4.54 -1.03 -7.74
C VAL A 49 -5.88 -0.78 -8.41
N ILE A 50 -6.13 0.47 -8.83
CA ILE A 50 -7.38 0.88 -9.48
C ILE A 50 -7.06 1.34 -10.89
N ARG A 51 -7.87 0.92 -11.86
CA ARG A 51 -7.83 1.43 -13.23
C ARG A 51 -8.94 2.46 -13.41
N TRP A 52 -8.61 3.62 -13.96
CA TRP A 52 -9.56 4.69 -14.24
C TRP A 52 -9.57 5.03 -15.72
N GLU A 53 -10.73 5.48 -16.21
CA GLU A 53 -10.84 6.11 -17.51
C GLU A 53 -9.92 7.32 -17.61
N PHE A 54 -9.31 7.51 -18.78
CA PHE A 54 -8.25 8.51 -18.97
C PHE A 54 -8.69 9.91 -18.59
N GLU A 55 -9.92 10.31 -18.96
CA GLU A 55 -10.45 11.63 -18.64
C GLU A 55 -10.60 11.87 -17.14
N PHE A 56 -11.08 10.85 -16.41
CA PHE A 56 -11.25 10.94 -14.97
C PHE A 56 -9.90 11.00 -14.26
N TYR A 57 -8.95 10.18 -14.68
CA TYR A 57 -7.59 10.20 -14.18
C TYR A 57 -6.92 11.57 -14.34
N GLN A 58 -7.05 12.20 -15.52
CA GLN A 58 -6.52 13.54 -15.76
C GLN A 58 -7.17 14.60 -14.86
N LYS A 59 -8.49 14.54 -14.69
CA LYS A 59 -9.22 15.46 -13.78
C LYS A 59 -8.76 15.30 -12.33
N PHE A 60 -8.57 14.06 -11.88
CA PHE A 60 -8.05 13.77 -10.54
C PHE A 60 -6.65 14.34 -10.35
N LEU A 61 -5.71 14.08 -11.26
CA LEU A 61 -4.33 14.59 -11.13
C LEU A 61 -4.28 16.12 -11.09
N LYS A 62 -5.09 16.80 -11.92
CA LYS A 62 -5.22 18.26 -11.87
C LYS A 62 -5.76 18.75 -10.54
N ALA A 63 -6.71 18.02 -9.93
CA ALA A 63 -7.23 18.37 -8.61
C ALA A 63 -6.17 18.19 -7.51
N VAL A 64 -5.37 17.12 -7.58
CA VAL A 64 -4.23 16.89 -6.67
C VAL A 64 -3.21 18.01 -6.80
N GLU A 65 -2.79 18.33 -8.02
CA GLU A 65 -1.86 19.42 -8.30
C GLU A 65 -2.40 20.76 -7.79
N LYS A 66 -3.68 21.07 -8.03
CA LYS A 66 -4.31 22.30 -7.53
C LYS A 66 -4.31 22.39 -6.01
N LYS A 67 -4.45 21.27 -5.29
CA LYS A 67 -4.53 21.24 -3.82
C LYS A 67 -3.14 21.20 -3.16
N TYR A 68 -2.20 20.47 -3.74
CA TYR A 68 -0.90 20.16 -3.12
C TYR A 68 0.31 20.75 -3.85
N GLY A 69 0.10 21.41 -5.00
CA GLY A 69 1.13 22.05 -5.82
C GLY A 69 1.88 21.11 -6.77
N ASN A 70 1.77 19.79 -6.60
CA ASN A 70 2.34 18.79 -7.50
C ASN A 70 1.62 17.44 -7.39
N ILE A 71 1.95 16.52 -8.31
CA ILE A 71 1.38 15.16 -8.39
C ILE A 71 2.29 14.08 -7.83
N TRP A 72 3.17 14.41 -6.88
CA TRP A 72 4.04 13.42 -6.26
C TRP A 72 3.23 12.32 -5.58
N ALA A 73 3.83 11.12 -5.51
CA ALA A 73 3.14 9.91 -5.05
C ALA A 73 2.51 10.08 -3.65
N ASN A 74 3.19 10.78 -2.75
CA ASN A 74 2.67 11.08 -1.40
C ASN A 74 1.41 11.96 -1.42
N ASN A 75 1.33 12.94 -2.33
CA ASN A 75 0.16 13.83 -2.46
C ASN A 75 -1.01 13.11 -3.12
N VAL A 76 -0.74 12.25 -4.11
CA VAL A 76 -1.75 11.37 -4.70
C VAL A 76 -2.29 10.40 -3.64
N GLU A 77 -1.43 9.77 -2.87
CA GLU A 77 -1.83 8.88 -1.77
C GLU A 77 -2.66 9.63 -0.72
N ALA A 78 -2.24 10.84 -0.34
CA ALA A 78 -2.97 11.66 0.63
C ALA A 78 -4.39 12.03 0.14
N ALA A 79 -4.53 12.37 -1.15
CA ALA A 79 -5.84 12.67 -1.74
C ALA A 79 -6.77 11.45 -1.74
N VAL A 80 -6.26 10.28 -2.14
CA VAL A 80 -7.03 9.03 -2.11
C VAL A 80 -7.38 8.64 -0.68
N ARG A 81 -6.43 8.71 0.25
CA ARG A 81 -6.64 8.37 1.66
C ARG A 81 -7.72 9.24 2.29
N ALA A 82 -7.69 10.55 2.06
CA ALA A 82 -8.71 11.48 2.57
C ALA A 82 -10.13 11.12 2.06
N ALA A 83 -10.25 10.77 0.77
CA ALA A 83 -11.53 10.36 0.20
C ALA A 83 -12.03 9.02 0.79
N VAL A 84 -11.12 8.06 0.99
CA VAL A 84 -11.44 6.75 1.59
C VAL A 84 -11.83 6.90 3.07
N GLU A 85 -11.11 7.71 3.84
CA GLU A 85 -11.44 7.98 5.25
C GLU A 85 -12.84 8.62 5.40
N ASP A 86 -13.18 9.59 4.54
CA ASP A 86 -14.51 10.20 4.51
C ASP A 86 -15.60 9.18 4.17
N TRP A 87 -15.35 8.30 3.19
CA TRP A 87 -16.26 7.23 2.83
C TRP A 87 -16.45 6.22 3.98
N ILE A 88 -15.37 5.78 4.63
CA ILE A 88 -15.43 4.86 5.77
C ILE A 88 -16.28 5.46 6.90
N LYS A 89 -16.08 6.75 7.25
CA LYS A 89 -16.89 7.42 8.27
C LYS A 89 -18.37 7.39 7.94
N LYS A 90 -18.74 7.76 6.71
CA LYS A 90 -20.13 7.77 6.24
C LYS A 90 -20.80 6.40 6.26
N VAL A 91 -20.04 5.33 6.05
CA VAL A 91 -20.56 3.96 6.03
C VAL A 91 -20.56 3.34 7.44
N GLY A 92 -19.58 3.67 8.28
CA GLY A 92 -19.40 3.12 9.62
C GLY A 92 -20.27 3.74 10.71
N GLU A 93 -20.87 4.90 10.48
CA GLU A 93 -21.84 5.54 11.39
C GLU A 93 -23.28 4.97 11.26
N LYS A 94 -23.45 3.76 10.71
CA LYS A 94 -24.73 3.04 10.64
C LYS A 94 -24.87 1.97 11.71
#